data_AF-A0A126RVH8-F1
#
_entry.id   AF-A0A126RVH8-F1
#
_cell.length_a   1.000
_cell.length_b   1.000
_cell.length_c   1.000
_cell.angle_alpha   90.00
_cell.angle_beta   90.00
_cell.angle_gamma   90.00
#
_symmetry.space_group_name_H-M   'P 1'
#
loop_
_entity.id
_entity.type
_entity.pdbx_description
1 polymer ?
#
loop_
_entity_poly.entity_id
_entity_poly.type
_entity_poly.pdbx_seq_one_letter_code
_entity_poly.pdbx_strand_id
1 'polypeptide(L)' 'MREEPSAVAIGASAGAVEALLQILPALPAGYRLPVLVVVHVPRDRGNSLVSLFQTRCRLRVKEAEDKEETCPPSAPMAQI' A
#
# COMPACT_ATOMS: atom_id res chain seq x y z
N MET A 1 -24.83 -15.59 2.42
CA MET A 1 -23.40 -15.79 2.13
C MET A 1 -22.73 -14.45 2.34
N ARG A 2 -21.71 -14.36 3.20
CA ARG A 2 -20.88 -13.15 3.28
C ARG A 2 -19.65 -13.44 2.44
N GLU A 3 -19.41 -12.62 1.43
CA GLU A 3 -18.20 -12.71 0.62
C GLU A 3 -17.01 -12.34 1.50
N GLU A 4 -15.95 -13.14 1.46
CA GLU A 4 -14.70 -12.81 2.12
C GLU A 4 -14.05 -11.61 1.41
N PRO A 5 -13.53 -10.62 2.13
CA PRO A 5 -12.89 -9.47 1.51
C PRO A 5 -11.67 -9.91 0.70
N SER A 6 -11.58 -9.44 -0.54
CA SER A 6 -10.50 -9.79 -1.46
C SER A 6 -9.36 -8.77 -1.49
N ALA A 7 -9.52 -7.60 -0.86
CA ALA A 7 -8.52 -6.53 -0.84
C ALA A 7 -8.76 -5.54 0.32
N VAL A 8 -7.76 -4.71 0.60
CA VAL A 8 -7.87 -3.52 1.45
C VAL A 8 -7.55 -2.28 0.62
N ALA A 9 -8.44 -1.28 0.66
CA ALA A 9 -8.20 0.03 0.04
C ALA A 9 -8.09 1.11 1.13
N ILE A 10 -7.06 1.95 1.03
CA ILE A 10 -6.79 3.07 1.94
C ILE A 10 -6.75 4.36 1.13
N GLY A 11 -7.69 5.27 1.36
CA GLY A 11 -7.65 6.64 0.83
C GLY A 11 -7.17 7.62 1.89
N ALA A 12 -6.18 8.45 1.58
CA ALA A 12 -5.61 9.40 2.54
C ALA A 12 -5.16 10.73 1.88
N SER A 13 -5.07 11.80 2.67
CA SER A 13 -4.73 13.15 2.20
C SER A 13 -3.76 13.87 3.16
N ALA A 14 -4.17 14.93 3.84
CA ALA A 14 -3.31 15.63 4.82
C ALA A 14 -2.83 14.67 5.93
N GLY A 15 -1.52 14.64 6.19
CA GLY A 15 -0.91 13.75 7.19
C GLY A 15 -0.91 12.25 6.82
N ALA A 16 -1.21 11.91 5.57
CA ALA A 16 -1.30 10.52 5.12
C ALA A 16 0.01 9.76 5.30
N VAL A 17 1.15 10.39 5.06
CA VAL A 17 2.45 9.73 5.11
C VAL A 17 2.73 9.25 6.53
N GLU A 18 2.52 10.10 7.53
CA GLU A 18 2.71 9.76 8.94
C GLU A 18 1.77 8.63 9.38
N ALA A 19 0.50 8.67 8.96
CA ALA A 19 -0.47 7.61 9.27
C ALA A 19 -0.10 6.28 8.62
N LEU A 20 0.24 6.29 7.32
CA LEU A 20 0.64 5.10 6.58
C LEU A 20 1.94 4.49 7.13
N LEU A 21 2.85 5.32 7.66
CA LEU A 21 4.08 4.86 8.35
C LEU A 21 3.79 4.15 9.68
N GLN A 22 2.61 4.31 10.27
CA GLN A 22 2.18 3.53 11.43
C GLN A 22 1.43 2.25 11.01
N ILE A 23 0.67 2.32 9.92
CA ILE A 23 -0.21 1.22 9.48
C ILE A 23 0.58 0.15 8.69
N LEU A 24 1.26 0.54 7.61
CA LEU A 24 1.84 -0.42 6.66
C LEU A 24 3.00 -1.25 7.27
N PRO A 25 3.91 -0.68 8.10
CA PRO A 25 4.94 -1.47 8.78
C PRO A 25 4.43 -2.48 9.80
N ALA A 26 3.23 -2.23 10.37
CA ALA A 26 2.61 -3.15 11.32
C ALA A 26 2.02 -4.39 10.64
N LEU A 27 1.86 -4.36 9.31
CA LEU A 27 1.37 -5.52 8.57
C LEU A 27 2.45 -6.63 8.54
N PRO A 28 2.07 -7.89 8.86
CA PRO A 28 3.02 -8.98 8.86
C PRO A 28 3.47 -9.31 7.44
N ALA A 29 4.68 -9.89 7.31
CA ALA A 29 5.17 -10.36 6.01
C ALA A 29 4.26 -11.40 5.33
N GLY A 30 3.38 -12.07 6.08
CA GLY A 30 2.41 -13.04 5.55
C GLY A 30 1.00 -12.46 5.32
N TYR A 31 0.85 -11.13 5.27
CA TYR A 31 -0.45 -10.51 5.04
C TYR A 31 -0.99 -10.90 3.66
N ARG A 32 -2.20 -11.49 3.63
CA ARG A 32 -2.73 -12.17 2.44
C ARG A 32 -3.55 -11.27 1.52
N LEU A 33 -4.07 -10.15 2.01
CA LEU A 33 -4.89 -9.28 1.17
C LEU A 33 -3.99 -8.26 0.46
N PRO A 34 -4.18 -8.02 -0.85
CA PRO A 34 -3.54 -6.89 -1.52
C PRO A 34 -3.97 -5.58 -0.85
N VAL A 35 -3.02 -4.66 -0.67
CA VAL A 35 -3.26 -3.34 -0.09
C VAL A 35 -3.10 -2.29 -1.17
N LEU A 36 -4.18 -1.55 -1.44
CA LEU A 36 -4.22 -0.44 -2.39
C LEU A 36 -4.25 0.86 -1.59
N VAL A 37 -3.34 1.77 -1.87
CA VAL A 37 -3.23 3.05 -1.19
C VAL A 37 -3.38 4.15 -2.22
N VAL A 38 -4.31 5.06 -2.00
CA VAL A 38 -4.47 6.28 -2.79
C VAL A 38 -4.19 7.45 -1.88
N VAL A 39 -3.11 8.19 -2.17
CA VAL A 39 -2.69 9.34 -1.36
C VAL A 39 -2.53 10.59 -2.22
N HIS A 40 -3.15 11.70 -1.79
CA HIS A 40 -2.89 12.99 -2.40
C HIS A 40 -1.48 13.48 -2.05
N VAL A 41 -0.59 13.49 -3.04
CA VAL A 41 0.76 14.03 -2.90
C VAL A 41 0.89 15.38 -3.62
N PRO A 42 1.60 16.36 -3.03
CA PRO A 42 2.01 17.55 -3.76
C PRO A 42 2.90 17.17 -4.95
N ARG A 43 2.73 17.86 -6.09
CA ARG A 43 3.47 17.62 -7.35
C ARG A 43 4.99 17.57 -7.19
N ASP A 44 5.51 18.23 -6.15
CA ASP A 44 6.94 18.43 -5.92
C ASP A 44 7.57 17.29 -5.09
N ARG A 45 6.76 16.38 -4.53
CA ARG A 45 7.21 15.20 -3.75
C ARG A 45 7.21 13.92 -4.58
N GLY A 46 7.82 13.98 -5.77
CA GLY A 46 7.97 12.82 -6.66
C GLY A 46 8.71 11.65 -6.02
N ASN A 47 8.21 10.44 -6.26
CA ASN A 47 8.81 9.09 -6.11
C ASN A 47 9.46 8.69 -4.77
N SER A 48 9.50 9.54 -3.75
CA SER A 48 10.13 9.20 -2.47
C SER A 48 9.29 8.28 -1.58
N LEU A 49 7.98 8.18 -1.81
CA LEU A 49 7.08 7.39 -0.95
C LEU A 49 7.33 5.89 -1.08
N VAL A 50 7.48 5.37 -2.29
CA VAL A 50 7.77 3.95 -2.49
C VAL A 50 9.06 3.58 -1.78
N SER A 51 10.15 4.34 -1.97
CA SER A 51 11.43 4.09 -1.29
C SER A 51 11.34 4.22 0.23
N LEU A 52 10.59 5.21 0.72
CA LEU A 52 10.35 5.42 2.15
C LEU A 52 9.63 4.20 2.77
N PHE A 53 8.54 3.75 2.17
CA PHE A 53 7.79 2.61 2.66
C PHE A 53 8.52 1.29 2.46
N GLN A 54 9.23 1.10 1.33
CA GLN A 54 10.04 -0.09 1.08
C GLN A 54 11.11 -0.32 2.16
N THR A 55 11.64 0.75 2.76
CA THR A 55 12.63 0.67 3.85
C THR A 55 11.99 0.32 5.22
N ARG A 56 10.68 0.52 5.38
CA ARG A 56 9.98 0.42 6.66
C ARG A 56 8.99 -0.75 6.72
N CYS A 57 8.46 -1.17 5.58
CA CYS A 57 7.43 -2.19 5.47
C CYS A 57 8.03 -3.58 5.29
N ARG A 58 7.30 -4.58 5.79
CA ARG A 58 7.60 -6.00 5.52
C ARG A 58 6.96 -6.48 4.22
N LEU A 59 5.94 -5.77 3.75
CA LEU A 59 5.31 -5.97 2.45
C LEU A 59 6.20 -5.39 1.36
N ARG A 60 6.14 -5.96 0.16
CA ARG A 60 6.69 -5.30 -1.02
C ARG A 60 5.84 -4.07 -1.33
N VAL A 61 6.47 -2.93 -1.55
CA VAL A 61 5.79 -1.68 -1.89
C VAL A 61 6.19 -1.26 -3.29
N LYS A 62 5.21 -0.92 -4.13
CA LYS A 62 5.43 -0.37 -5.47
C LYS A 62 4.41 0.71 -5.79
N GLU A 63 4.74 1.53 -6.78
CA GLU A 63 3.78 2.43 -7.40
C GLU A 63 2.78 1.59 -8.22
N ALA A 64 1.50 1.92 -8.15
CA ALA A 64 0.47 1.27 -8.95
C ALA A 64 0.67 1.60 -10.44
N GLU A 65 0.65 0.59 -11.31
CA GLU A 65 0.75 0.77 -12.76
C GLU A 65 -0.63 0.66 -13.41
N ASP A 66 -0.85 1.39 -14.52
CA ASP A 66 -2.12 1.33 -15.26
C ASP A 66 -2.45 -0.12 -15.67
N LYS A 67 -3.67 -0.56 -15.36
CA LYS A 67 -4.20 -1.90 -15.64
C LYS A 67 -3.43 -3.06 -15.01
N GLU A 68 -2.58 -2.78 -14.03
CA GLU A 68 -1.94 -3.85 -13.26
C GLU A 68 -3.01 -4.63 -12.47
N GLU A 69 -2.94 -5.95 -12.55
CA GLU A 69 -3.76 -6.81 -11.70
C GLU A 69 -3.30 -6.71 -10.25
N THR A 70 -4.24 -6.67 -9.31
CA THR A 70 -3.90 -6.77 -7.89
C THR A 70 -3.23 -8.11 -7.63
N CYS A 71 -2.01 -8.08 -7.08
CA CYS A 71 -1.20 -9.29 -6.89
C CYS A 71 -2.00 -10.38 -6.14
N PRO A 72 -1.91 -11.66 -6.56
CA PRO A 72 -2.58 -12.74 -5.87
C PRO A 72 -2.14 -12.82 -4.39
N PRO A 73 -2.99 -13.39 -3.51
CA PRO A 73 -2.74 -13.47 -2.06
C PRO A 73 -1.48 -14.27 -1.66
N SER A 74 -0.78 -14.86 -2.64
CA SER A 74 0.48 -15.58 -2.47
C SER A 74 1.71 -14.67 -2.33
N ALA A 75 1.61 -13.38 -2.64
CA ALA A 75 2.70 -12.43 -2.46
C ALA A 75 2.24 -11.15 -1.71
N PRO A 76 2.80 -10.86 -0.52
CA PRO A 76 2.44 -9.70 0.29
C PRO A 76 2.83 -8.39 -0.40
N MET A 77 1.86 -7.60 -0.88
CA MET A 77 2.14 -6.39 -1.64
C MET A 77 1.21 -5.22 -1.29
N ALA A 78 1.80 -4.03 -1.22
CA ALA A 78 1.10 -2.76 -1.18
C ALA A 78 1.40 -1.95 -2.46
N GLN A 79 0.36 -1.47 -3.11
CA GLN A 79 0.43 -0.57 -4.27
C GLN A 79 0.03 0.83 -3.81
N ILE A 80 0.85 1.83 -4.11
CA ILE A 80 0.66 3.25 -3.73
C ILE A 80 0.50 4.10 -4.98
#